data_AF-A0A6H0CYV6-F1
#
_entry.id   AF-A0A6H0CYV6-F1
#
_cell.length_a   1.000
_cell.length_b   1.000
_cell.length_c   1.000
_cell.angle_alpha   90.00
_cell.angle_beta   90.00
_cell.angle_gamma   90.00
#
_symmetry.space_group_name_H-M   'P 1'
#
loop_
_entity.id
_entity.type
_entity.pdbx_description
1 polymer ?
#
loop_
_entity_poly.entity_id
_entity_poly.type
_entity_poly.pdbx_seq_one_letter_code
_entity_poly.pdbx_strand_id
1 'polypeptide(L)'
;MPRADRRRRALVWGGTGGAVAAVAGAALLWNPGQALAWAAGVMAAAAAAYLGQQAPQQLQEALARRRAARDLTDGDPLAVAVEIRNHDYVTLDLGDGVVDVPAAGHTVRIVVTSTAPSAVVLTGLRAEVLSRAEVSGDLARHAAELPVRRFEVLLDSDPPQIRALAESDFPYRIATDESEVLDLLVSTERGLVRWVLWLDWTSAGRQGSTRIDLRGHAFRTAARLPSGAR
;
A
#
# COMPACT_ATOMS: atom_id res chain seq x y z
N MET A 1 40.66 -16.79 62.02
CA MET A 1 41.85 -17.28 61.29
C MET A 1 41.42 -18.13 60.10
N PRO A 2 42.13 -18.07 58.96
CA PRO A 2 41.51 -18.13 57.64
C PRO A 2 41.74 -19.46 56.90
N ARG A 3 40.95 -19.72 55.86
CA ARG A 3 41.50 -20.27 54.61
C ARG A 3 40.71 -19.75 53.41
N ALA A 4 41.43 -19.03 52.57
CA ALA A 4 40.98 -18.46 51.31
C ALA A 4 40.75 -19.56 50.28
N ASP A 5 39.69 -19.43 49.48
CA ASP A 5 39.61 -20.10 48.18
C ASP A 5 39.58 -19.06 47.06
N ARG A 6 40.36 -19.37 46.04
CA ARG A 6 40.93 -18.46 45.04
C ARG A 6 40.29 -18.83 43.70
N ARG A 7 39.24 -18.13 43.28
CA ARG A 7 38.75 -18.24 41.90
C ARG A 7 39.09 -16.99 41.08
N ARG A 8 40.09 -17.21 40.23
CA ARG A 8 40.60 -16.32 39.18
C ARG A 8 39.44 -15.86 38.28
N ARG A 9 39.25 -14.55 38.15
CA ARG A 9 38.52 -13.97 37.03
C ARG A 9 39.46 -13.90 35.84
N ALA A 10 39.20 -14.73 34.84
CA ALA A 10 39.81 -14.61 33.52
C ALA A 10 39.28 -13.31 32.88
N LEU A 11 40.17 -12.33 32.69
CA LEU A 11 39.88 -11.19 31.84
C LEU A 11 39.90 -11.68 30.39
N VAL A 12 38.71 -11.90 29.84
CA VAL A 12 38.50 -12.06 28.40
C VAL A 12 38.70 -10.69 27.78
N TRP A 13 39.86 -10.48 27.14
CA TRP A 13 40.10 -9.35 26.25
C TRP A 13 39.33 -9.58 24.95
N GLY A 14 38.04 -9.27 24.98
CA GLY A 14 37.19 -9.14 23.79
C GLY A 14 37.39 -7.76 23.19
N GLY A 15 38.35 -7.63 22.28
CA GLY A 15 38.55 -6.40 21.54
C GLY A 15 39.81 -6.47 20.69
N THR A 16 39.63 -6.52 19.38
CA THR A 16 40.68 -6.48 18.33
C THR A 16 41.70 -5.34 18.51
N GLY A 17 41.42 -4.33 19.33
CA GLY A 17 42.38 -3.27 19.69
C GLY A 17 43.55 -3.69 20.59
N GLY A 18 43.42 -4.77 21.38
CA GLY A 18 44.47 -5.18 22.33
C GLY A 18 45.72 -5.77 21.68
N ALA A 19 45.55 -6.49 20.57
CA ALA A 19 46.67 -7.14 19.87
C ALA A 19 47.62 -6.14 19.20
N VAL A 20 47.08 -5.00 18.75
CA VAL A 20 47.86 -3.97 18.03
C VAL A 20 48.81 -3.23 18.99
N ALA A 21 48.36 -2.92 20.21
CA ALA A 21 49.18 -2.25 21.21
C ALA A 21 50.33 -3.13 21.72
N ALA A 22 50.12 -4.43 21.85
CA ALA A 22 51.14 -5.36 22.35
C ALA A 22 52.32 -5.55 21.38
N VAL A 23 52.07 -5.54 20.07
CA VAL A 23 53.12 -5.70 19.04
C VAL A 23 53.95 -4.41 18.89
N ALA A 24 53.31 -3.23 18.98
CA ALA A 24 54.01 -1.95 18.90
C ALA A 24 54.97 -1.73 20.10
N GLY A 25 54.56 -2.15 21.30
CA GLY A 25 55.40 -2.04 22.51
C GLY A 25 56.69 -2.87 22.46
N ALA A 26 56.64 -4.06 21.84
CA ALA A 26 57.80 -4.93 21.71
C ALA A 26 58.83 -4.44 20.68
N ALA A 27 58.39 -3.79 19.59
CA ALA A 27 59.27 -3.30 18.53
C ALA A 27 60.04 -2.02 18.91
N LEU A 28 59.46 -1.16 19.76
CA LEU A 28 60.09 0.07 20.27
C LEU A 28 61.34 -0.20 21.12
N LEU A 29 61.41 -1.36 21.77
CA LEU A 29 62.54 -1.75 22.61
C LEU A 29 63.76 -2.26 21.82
N TRP A 30 63.59 -2.64 20.54
CA TRP A 30 64.64 -3.30 19.75
C TRP A 30 65.26 -2.39 18.67
N ASN A 31 64.50 -1.46 18.07
CA ASN A 31 65.05 -0.56 17.04
C ASN A 31 64.26 0.76 16.88
N PRO A 32 64.67 1.86 17.55
CA PRO A 32 63.88 3.09 17.60
C PRO A 32 63.81 3.84 16.25
N GLY A 33 64.79 3.65 15.36
CA GLY A 33 64.85 4.32 14.05
C GLY A 33 63.81 3.83 13.04
N GLN A 34 63.23 2.65 13.23
CA GLN A 34 62.23 2.07 12.31
C GLN A 34 60.80 2.04 12.90
N ALA A 35 60.64 2.39 14.19
CA ALA A 35 59.36 2.31 14.90
C ALA A 35 58.26 3.23 14.30
N LEU A 36 58.65 4.40 13.76
CA LEU A 36 57.73 5.33 13.10
C LEU A 36 57.12 4.76 11.81
N ALA A 37 57.90 3.99 11.03
CA ALA A 37 57.43 3.40 9.78
C ALA A 37 56.39 2.29 10.03
N TRP A 38 56.60 1.48 11.06
CA TRP A 38 55.65 0.43 11.45
C TRP A 38 54.34 1.01 12.04
N ALA A 39 54.44 2.06 12.87
CA ALA A 39 53.27 2.75 13.42
C ALA A 39 52.40 3.38 12.32
N ALA A 40 53.03 4.00 11.30
CA ALA A 40 52.32 4.58 10.16
C ALA A 40 51.58 3.52 9.33
N GLY A 41 52.20 2.35 9.09
CA GLY A 41 51.57 1.25 8.35
C GLY A 41 50.33 0.67 9.04
N VAL A 42 50.38 0.51 10.37
CA VAL A 42 49.25 0.02 11.16
C VAL A 42 48.10 1.03 11.20
N MET A 43 48.40 2.32 11.34
CA MET A 43 47.39 3.39 11.30
C MET A 43 46.71 3.48 9.92
N ALA A 44 47.47 3.33 8.83
CA ALA A 44 46.93 3.31 7.48
C ALA A 44 46.02 2.09 7.25
N ALA A 45 46.40 0.90 7.73
CA ALA A 45 45.58 -0.30 7.65
C ALA A 45 44.29 -0.18 8.49
N ALA A 46 44.36 0.40 9.69
CA ALA A 46 43.20 0.66 10.53
C ALA A 46 42.25 1.70 9.90
N ALA A 47 42.80 2.77 9.31
CA ALA A 47 42.01 3.76 8.58
C ALA A 47 41.38 3.15 7.32
N ALA A 48 42.09 2.31 6.57
CA ALA A 48 41.56 1.61 5.41
C ALA A 48 40.48 0.58 5.80
N ALA A 49 40.62 -0.11 6.93
CA ALA A 49 39.60 -1.01 7.46
C ALA A 49 38.37 -0.25 7.98
N TYR A 50 38.58 0.90 8.64
CA TYR A 50 37.52 1.76 9.14
C TYR A 50 36.72 2.41 7.99
N LEU A 51 37.43 3.00 7.01
CA LEU A 51 36.84 3.53 5.78
C LEU A 51 36.19 2.40 4.96
N GLY A 52 36.82 1.23 4.91
CA GLY A 52 36.30 0.04 4.24
C GLY A 52 35.04 -0.54 4.88
N GLN A 53 34.77 -0.27 6.17
CA GLN A 53 33.54 -0.66 6.84
C GLN A 53 32.43 0.42 6.79
N GLN A 54 32.77 1.71 6.95
CA GLN A 54 31.78 2.79 6.96
C GLN A 54 31.35 3.26 5.57
N ALA A 55 32.26 3.34 4.60
CA ALA A 55 31.95 3.78 3.24
C ALA A 55 30.88 2.89 2.55
N PRO A 56 30.91 1.54 2.65
CA PRO A 56 29.88 0.73 2.04
C PRO A 56 28.52 0.89 2.72
N GLN A 57 28.44 1.14 4.03
CA GLN A 57 27.15 1.33 4.72
C GLN A 57 26.47 2.63 4.27
N GLN A 58 27.19 3.75 4.24
CA GLN A 58 26.62 5.02 3.79
C GLN A 58 26.19 4.98 2.32
N LEU A 59 26.98 4.31 1.47
CA LEU A 59 26.63 4.12 0.07
C LEU A 59 25.39 3.22 -0.06
N GLN A 60 25.31 2.13 0.70
CA GLN A 60 24.15 1.25 0.71
C GLN A 60 22.89 1.97 1.18
N GLU A 61 22.96 2.77 2.24
CA GLU A 61 21.84 3.59 2.72
C GLU A 61 21.43 4.65 1.70
N ALA A 62 22.38 5.29 1.03
CA ALA A 62 22.09 6.27 -0.02
C ALA A 62 21.43 5.59 -1.24
N LEU A 63 21.87 4.39 -1.61
CA LEU A 63 21.28 3.59 -2.68
C LEU A 63 19.90 3.06 -2.28
N ALA A 64 19.72 2.60 -1.04
CA ALA A 64 18.43 2.15 -0.52
C ALA A 64 17.41 3.30 -0.49
N ARG A 65 17.82 4.49 -0.02
CA ARG A 65 17.00 5.70 -0.07
C ARG A 65 16.63 6.09 -1.50
N ARG A 66 17.60 6.03 -2.44
CA ARG A 66 17.32 6.30 -3.86
C ARG A 66 16.38 5.29 -4.47
N ARG A 67 16.52 3.99 -4.15
CA ARG A 67 15.59 2.95 -4.61
C ARG A 67 14.20 3.20 -4.04
N ALA A 68 14.07 3.40 -2.73
CA ALA A 68 12.78 3.68 -2.09
C ALA A 68 12.09 4.93 -2.68
N ALA A 69 12.84 6.02 -2.91
CA ALA A 69 12.30 7.21 -3.57
C ALA A 69 11.85 6.93 -5.02
N ARG A 70 12.56 6.06 -5.73
CA ARG A 70 12.23 5.65 -7.09
C ARG A 70 11.00 4.74 -7.11
N ASP A 71 10.90 3.80 -6.17
CA ASP A 71 9.76 2.90 -6.02
C ASP A 71 8.47 3.68 -5.71
N LEU A 72 8.54 4.71 -4.86
CA LEU A 72 7.43 5.64 -4.62
C LEU A 72 7.06 6.48 -5.85
N THR A 73 8.01 6.69 -6.76
CA THR A 73 7.77 7.45 -8.00
C THR A 73 7.23 6.57 -9.13
N ASP A 74 7.62 5.29 -9.17
CA ASP A 74 7.21 4.31 -10.21
C ASP A 74 5.93 3.54 -9.85
N GLY A 75 5.62 3.38 -8.56
CA GLY A 75 4.42 2.68 -8.08
C GLY A 75 3.10 3.31 -8.52
N ASP A 76 1.99 2.60 -8.24
CA ASP A 76 0.65 3.15 -8.35
C ASP A 76 0.54 4.33 -7.36
N PRO A 77 0.27 5.56 -7.83
CA PRO A 77 0.23 6.73 -6.97
C PRO A 77 -0.96 6.74 -6.00
N LEU A 78 -1.86 5.74 -6.09
CA LEU A 78 -3.06 5.63 -5.29
C LEU A 78 -3.11 4.28 -4.55
N ALA A 79 -3.41 4.35 -3.25
CA ALA A 79 -3.92 3.21 -2.49
C ALA A 79 -5.43 3.35 -2.37
N VAL A 80 -6.18 2.30 -2.71
CA VAL A 80 -7.65 2.32 -2.71
C VAL A 80 -8.19 1.27 -1.75
N ALA A 81 -9.02 1.71 -0.80
CA ALA A 81 -9.81 0.83 0.04
C ALA A 81 -11.29 0.89 -0.38
N VAL A 82 -11.94 -0.27 -0.38
CA VAL A 82 -13.33 -0.42 -0.83
C VAL A 82 -14.18 -1.06 0.26
N GLU A 83 -15.35 -0.48 0.48
CA GLU A 83 -16.37 -0.98 1.40
C GLU A 83 -17.73 -0.95 0.71
N ILE A 84 -18.53 -2.02 0.86
CA ILE A 84 -19.93 -2.02 0.43
C ILE A 84 -20.78 -1.68 1.65
N ARG A 85 -21.61 -0.64 1.53
CA ARG A 85 -22.51 -0.15 2.57
C ARG A 85 -23.96 -0.16 2.06
N ASN A 86 -24.91 0.02 2.97
CA ASN A 86 -26.33 0.18 2.66
C ASN A 86 -26.88 -0.95 1.78
N HIS A 87 -26.43 -2.18 2.01
CA HIS A 87 -26.70 -3.29 1.12
C HIS A 87 -27.91 -4.11 1.63
N ASP A 88 -29.03 -4.01 0.92
CA ASP A 88 -29.90 -5.18 0.82
C ASP A 88 -29.13 -6.26 0.03
N TYR A 89 -29.41 -7.54 0.29
CA TYR A 89 -28.85 -8.65 -0.49
C TYR A 89 -29.95 -9.35 -1.27
N VAL A 90 -29.61 -9.88 -2.44
CA VAL A 90 -30.41 -10.90 -3.13
C VAL A 90 -29.67 -12.22 -2.98
N THR A 91 -30.33 -13.21 -2.40
CA THR A 91 -29.79 -14.57 -2.33
C THR A 91 -30.08 -15.26 -3.66
N LEU A 92 -29.02 -15.62 -4.38
CA LEU A 92 -29.10 -16.26 -5.69
C LEU A 92 -28.64 -17.70 -5.61
N ASP A 93 -29.39 -18.61 -6.23
CA ASP A 93 -28.92 -19.95 -6.56
C ASP A 93 -28.32 -19.93 -7.96
N LEU A 94 -26.99 -20.00 -8.04
CA LEU A 94 -26.23 -19.94 -9.29
C LEU A 94 -25.91 -21.35 -9.84
N GLY A 95 -26.50 -22.39 -9.26
CA GLY A 95 -26.29 -23.80 -9.64
C GLY A 95 -24.99 -24.42 -9.12
N ASP A 96 -23.93 -23.61 -8.95
CA ASP A 96 -22.69 -24.01 -8.26
C ASP A 96 -22.69 -23.67 -6.75
N GLY A 97 -23.72 -22.94 -6.30
CA GLY A 97 -23.93 -22.61 -4.90
C GLY A 97 -24.94 -21.48 -4.72
N VAL A 98 -25.34 -21.30 -3.46
CA VAL A 98 -26.16 -20.17 -3.02
C VAL A 98 -25.24 -19.03 -2.57
N VAL A 99 -25.42 -17.85 -3.16
CA VAL A 99 -24.56 -16.68 -2.91
C VAL A 99 -25.41 -15.45 -2.63
N ASP A 100 -25.06 -14.73 -1.57
CA ASP A 100 -25.63 -13.41 -1.29
C ASP A 100 -24.92 -12.34 -2.12
N VAL A 101 -25.69 -11.62 -2.94
CA VAL A 101 -25.19 -10.55 -3.81
C VAL A 101 -25.83 -9.22 -3.42
N PRO A 102 -25.06 -8.13 -3.26
CA PRO A 102 -25.64 -6.81 -3.01
C PRO A 102 -26.72 -6.46 -4.04
N ALA A 103 -27.90 -6.09 -3.54
CA ALA A 103 -29.01 -5.65 -4.35
C ALA A 103 -28.75 -4.24 -4.89
N ALA A 104 -29.37 -3.89 -6.02
CA ALA A 104 -29.37 -2.52 -6.54
C ALA A 104 -29.87 -1.52 -5.48
N GLY A 105 -29.25 -0.34 -5.46
CA GLY A 105 -29.46 0.70 -4.45
C GLY A 105 -28.48 0.66 -3.28
N HIS A 106 -27.51 -0.27 -3.28
CA HIS A 106 -26.40 -0.26 -2.32
C HIS A 106 -25.39 0.86 -2.63
N THR A 107 -24.54 1.14 -1.65
CA THR A 107 -23.46 2.12 -1.76
C THR A 107 -22.11 1.41 -1.83
N VAL A 108 -21.30 1.71 -2.83
CA VAL A 108 -19.87 1.37 -2.82
C VAL A 108 -19.10 2.59 -2.35
N ARG A 109 -18.49 2.50 -1.18
CA ARG A 109 -17.59 3.51 -0.64
C ARG A 109 -16.17 3.20 -1.07
N ILE A 110 -15.51 4.20 -1.64
CA ILE A 110 -14.11 4.14 -2.04
C ILE A 110 -13.37 5.19 -1.24
N VAL A 111 -12.33 4.75 -0.54
CA VAL A 111 -11.38 5.64 0.13
C VAL A 111 -10.10 5.62 -0.69
N VAL A 112 -9.76 6.77 -1.25
CA VAL A 112 -8.58 6.96 -2.10
C VAL A 112 -7.54 7.70 -1.28
N THR A 113 -6.39 7.08 -1.08
CA THR A 113 -5.25 7.67 -0.37
C THR A 113 -4.09 7.85 -1.33
N SER A 114 -3.48 9.03 -1.32
CA SER A 114 -2.26 9.27 -2.11
C SER A 114 -1.07 8.53 -1.50
N THR A 115 -0.37 7.73 -2.31
CA THR A 115 0.92 7.12 -1.94
C THR A 115 2.11 7.85 -2.59
N ALA A 116 1.82 8.80 -3.49
CA ALA A 116 2.82 9.53 -4.23
C ALA A 116 3.41 10.69 -3.42
N PRO A 117 4.70 11.01 -3.60
CA PRO A 117 5.34 12.16 -2.97
C PRO A 117 4.87 13.51 -3.53
N SER A 118 4.04 13.49 -4.59
CA SER A 118 3.44 14.67 -5.22
C SER A 118 1.92 14.61 -5.12
N ALA A 119 1.27 15.77 -5.16
CA ALA A 119 -0.19 15.84 -5.19
C ALA A 119 -0.75 15.07 -6.39
N VAL A 120 -1.81 14.30 -6.14
CA VAL A 120 -2.53 13.56 -7.18
C VAL A 120 -3.83 14.30 -7.46
N VAL A 121 -4.14 14.50 -8.75
CA VAL A 121 -5.42 15.05 -9.19
C VAL A 121 -6.22 13.91 -9.80
N LEU A 122 -7.36 13.60 -9.20
CA LEU A 122 -8.36 12.71 -9.76
C LEU A 122 -9.13 13.47 -10.85
N THR A 123 -9.18 12.90 -12.04
CA THR A 123 -9.70 13.59 -13.23
C THR A 123 -11.00 12.98 -13.75
N GLY A 124 -11.33 11.76 -13.35
CA GLY A 124 -12.56 11.13 -13.77
C GLY A 124 -12.77 9.75 -13.13
N LEU A 125 -14.00 9.27 -13.19
CA LEU A 125 -14.40 7.95 -12.72
C LEU A 125 -15.28 7.29 -13.78
N ARG A 126 -14.99 6.02 -14.08
CA ARG A 126 -15.67 5.24 -15.11
C ARG A 126 -16.04 3.86 -14.60
N ALA A 127 -17.16 3.32 -15.07
CA ALA A 127 -17.58 1.96 -14.81
C ALA A 127 -17.41 1.09 -16.06
N GLU A 128 -17.03 -0.16 -15.87
CA GLU A 128 -16.96 -1.16 -16.91
C GLU A 128 -17.77 -2.39 -16.49
N VAL A 129 -18.75 -2.77 -17.31
CA VAL A 129 -19.52 -4.01 -17.12
C VAL A 129 -18.79 -5.15 -17.81
N LEU A 130 -18.46 -6.18 -17.03
CA LEU A 130 -17.77 -7.38 -17.50
C LEU A 130 -18.75 -8.45 -18.01
N SER A 131 -19.91 -8.59 -17.36
CA SER A 131 -20.95 -9.54 -17.80
C SER A 131 -22.30 -9.19 -17.22
N ARG A 132 -23.37 -9.65 -17.90
CA ARG A 132 -24.75 -9.62 -17.42
C ARG A 132 -25.34 -11.03 -17.48
N ALA A 133 -26.16 -11.39 -16.50
CA ALA A 133 -26.89 -12.65 -16.48
C ALA A 133 -28.32 -12.41 -15.96
N GLU A 134 -29.31 -13.10 -16.51
CA GLU A 134 -30.64 -13.12 -15.92
C GLU A 134 -30.65 -14.10 -14.74
N VAL A 135 -31.09 -13.62 -13.58
CA VAL A 135 -31.18 -14.42 -12.37
C VAL A 135 -32.46 -14.07 -11.61
N SER A 136 -32.99 -15.05 -10.88
CA SER A 136 -34.09 -14.85 -9.94
C SER A 136 -33.59 -15.13 -8.52
N GLY A 137 -34.04 -14.34 -7.56
CA GLY A 137 -33.66 -14.52 -6.17
C GLY A 137 -34.51 -13.69 -5.20
N ASP A 138 -34.36 -13.99 -3.92
CA ASP A 138 -35.15 -13.41 -2.84
C ASP A 138 -34.39 -12.25 -2.17
N LEU A 139 -35.12 -11.17 -1.88
CA LEU A 139 -34.58 -9.94 -1.29
C LEU A 139 -34.48 -10.03 0.24
N ALA A 140 -33.29 -9.80 0.79
CA ALA A 140 -33.01 -9.60 2.21
C ALA A 140 -32.70 -8.11 2.49
N ARG A 141 -33.40 -7.50 3.45
CA ARG A 141 -33.35 -6.05 3.70
C ARG A 141 -32.42 -5.65 4.86
N HIS A 142 -31.67 -4.55 4.69
CA HIS A 142 -30.84 -3.90 5.72
C HIS A 142 -30.96 -2.37 5.65
N ALA A 143 -30.79 -1.68 6.80
CA ALA A 143 -30.96 -0.23 6.90
C ALA A 143 -29.77 0.56 6.32
N ALA A 144 -30.07 1.72 5.74
CA ALA A 144 -29.11 2.59 5.04
C ALA A 144 -28.66 3.81 5.87
N GLU A 145 -27.42 4.23 5.66
CA GLU A 145 -26.74 5.40 6.22
C GLU A 145 -26.48 6.46 5.12
N LEU A 146 -26.32 7.73 5.51
CA LEU A 146 -26.25 8.86 4.57
C LEU A 146 -24.79 9.16 4.13
N PRO A 147 -24.49 9.36 2.82
CA PRO A 147 -23.12 9.52 2.31
C PRO A 147 -22.62 10.98 2.18
N VAL A 148 -21.29 11.18 2.03
CA VAL A 148 -20.60 12.50 2.04
C VAL A 148 -20.42 13.10 0.64
N ARG A 149 -19.89 12.34 -0.33
CA ARG A 149 -19.77 12.72 -1.76
C ARG A 149 -20.44 11.64 -2.60
N ARG A 150 -21.36 12.02 -3.49
CA ARG A 150 -22.33 11.09 -4.07
C ARG A 150 -22.21 11.03 -5.59
N PHE A 151 -22.12 9.81 -6.10
CA PHE A 151 -22.20 9.51 -7.52
C PHE A 151 -23.25 8.44 -7.74
N GLU A 152 -24.00 8.50 -8.83
CA GLU A 152 -24.88 7.43 -9.27
C GLU A 152 -24.20 6.61 -10.36
N VAL A 153 -24.23 5.29 -10.24
CA VAL A 153 -23.71 4.35 -11.24
C VAL A 153 -24.88 3.60 -11.85
N LEU A 154 -25.21 3.95 -13.10
CA LEU A 154 -26.28 3.36 -13.88
C LEU A 154 -25.70 2.20 -14.71
N LEU A 155 -25.76 0.99 -14.16
CA LEU A 155 -25.13 -0.18 -14.80
C LEU A 155 -25.87 -0.63 -16.06
N ASP A 156 -27.15 -0.30 -16.25
CA ASP A 156 -27.92 -0.74 -17.42
C ASP A 156 -27.71 0.13 -18.66
N SER A 157 -27.08 1.29 -18.52
CA SER A 157 -26.72 2.12 -19.67
C SER A 157 -25.65 1.43 -20.53
N ASP A 158 -25.66 1.71 -21.83
CA ASP A 158 -24.64 1.24 -22.77
C ASP A 158 -24.03 2.45 -23.53
N PRO A 159 -22.78 2.87 -23.20
CA PRO A 159 -21.94 2.32 -22.13
C PRO A 159 -22.50 2.65 -20.73
N PRO A 160 -22.06 1.93 -19.67
CA PRO A 160 -22.42 2.25 -18.29
C PRO A 160 -22.12 3.72 -17.96
N GLN A 161 -23.03 4.37 -17.24
CA GLN A 161 -22.90 5.81 -16.93
C GLN A 161 -22.63 6.02 -15.44
N ILE A 162 -21.74 6.96 -15.15
CA ILE A 162 -21.55 7.50 -13.80
C ILE A 162 -21.97 8.96 -13.82
N ARG A 163 -22.78 9.37 -12.84
CA ARG A 163 -23.29 10.74 -12.72
C ARG A 163 -22.95 11.32 -11.36
N ALA A 164 -22.35 12.50 -11.36
CA ALA A 164 -22.24 13.39 -10.22
C ALA A 164 -23.61 13.64 -9.57
N LEU A 165 -23.72 13.50 -8.24
CA LEU A 165 -24.89 13.95 -7.49
C LEU A 165 -24.53 15.12 -6.57
N ALA A 166 -25.42 16.12 -6.51
CA ALA A 166 -25.20 17.38 -5.80
C ALA A 166 -23.89 18.07 -6.24
N GLU A 167 -23.10 18.61 -5.30
CA GLU A 167 -21.83 19.29 -5.58
C GLU A 167 -20.64 18.33 -5.78
N SER A 168 -20.91 17.07 -6.15
CA SER A 168 -19.84 16.07 -6.34
C SER A 168 -19.46 15.99 -7.82
N ASP A 169 -18.52 16.82 -8.29
CA ASP A 169 -17.98 16.73 -9.65
C ASP A 169 -16.45 16.75 -9.68
N PHE A 170 -15.85 16.21 -10.74
CA PHE A 170 -14.40 16.22 -10.97
C PHE A 170 -13.93 17.59 -11.50
N PRO A 171 -12.67 17.99 -11.25
CA PRO A 171 -11.58 17.22 -10.63
C PRO A 171 -11.48 17.35 -9.10
N TYR A 172 -10.80 16.38 -8.47
CA TYR A 172 -10.43 16.44 -7.04
C TYR A 172 -8.92 16.38 -6.85
N ARG A 173 -8.38 17.18 -5.92
CA ARG A 173 -6.96 17.19 -5.60
C ARG A 173 -6.76 16.56 -4.22
N ILE A 174 -5.88 15.56 -4.16
CA ILE A 174 -5.51 14.87 -2.92
C ILE A 174 -4.05 15.23 -2.63
N ALA A 175 -3.78 15.86 -1.50
CA ALA A 175 -2.41 16.11 -1.07
C ALA A 175 -1.75 14.81 -0.58
N THR A 176 -0.44 14.86 -0.32
CA THR A 176 0.28 13.72 0.25
C THR A 176 -0.30 13.39 1.64
N ASP A 177 -0.53 12.10 1.89
CA ASP A 177 -1.11 11.55 3.13
C ASP A 177 -2.57 11.96 3.43
N GLU A 178 -3.25 12.62 2.48
CA GLU A 178 -4.69 12.87 2.57
C GLU A 178 -5.49 11.71 1.97
N SER A 179 -6.72 11.54 2.46
CA SER A 179 -7.67 10.55 1.95
C SER A 179 -8.94 11.25 1.48
N GLU A 180 -9.41 10.88 0.30
CA GLU A 180 -10.69 11.33 -0.25
C GLU A 180 -11.69 10.17 -0.23
N VAL A 181 -12.94 10.47 0.13
CA VAL A 181 -14.02 9.48 0.22
C VAL A 181 -15.06 9.73 -0.86
N LEU A 182 -15.30 8.74 -1.71
CA LEU A 182 -16.30 8.76 -2.78
C LEU A 182 -17.34 7.67 -2.52
N ASP A 183 -18.63 8.05 -2.45
CA ASP A 183 -19.74 7.11 -2.31
C ASP A 183 -20.50 6.99 -3.63
N LEU A 184 -20.62 5.75 -4.10
CA LEU A 184 -21.28 5.39 -5.36
C LEU A 184 -22.60 4.68 -5.05
N LEU A 185 -23.72 5.31 -5.39
CA LEU A 185 -25.04 4.67 -5.40
C LEU A 185 -25.17 3.86 -6.68
N VAL A 186 -25.17 2.54 -6.55
CA VAL A 186 -25.14 1.63 -7.71
C VAL A 186 -26.55 1.14 -8.00
N SER A 187 -26.99 1.28 -9.25
CA SER A 187 -28.31 0.81 -9.69
C SER A 187 -28.22 -0.09 -10.93
N THR A 188 -29.09 -1.10 -10.91
CA THR A 188 -29.43 -1.95 -12.06
C THR A 188 -30.87 -2.41 -11.89
N GLU A 189 -31.63 -2.39 -12.97
CA GLU A 189 -33.03 -2.76 -13.05
C GLU A 189 -33.20 -4.26 -13.32
N ARG A 190 -32.19 -4.92 -13.92
CA ARG A 190 -32.34 -6.31 -14.40
C ARG A 190 -31.08 -7.17 -14.20
N GLY A 191 -31.33 -8.37 -13.67
CA GLY A 191 -30.35 -9.46 -13.63
C GLY A 191 -29.20 -9.25 -12.64
N LEU A 192 -28.15 -10.04 -12.83
CA LEU A 192 -26.88 -9.99 -12.12
C LEU A 192 -25.82 -9.36 -13.03
N VAL A 193 -25.22 -8.27 -12.58
CA VAL A 193 -24.18 -7.55 -13.29
C VAL A 193 -22.84 -7.74 -12.58
N ARG A 194 -21.81 -8.15 -13.33
CA ARG A 194 -20.42 -8.14 -12.87
C ARG A 194 -19.71 -6.93 -13.46
N TRP A 195 -19.02 -6.16 -12.64
CA TRP A 195 -18.46 -4.88 -13.06
C TRP A 195 -17.23 -4.46 -12.24
N VAL A 196 -16.48 -3.48 -12.77
CA VAL A 196 -15.30 -2.86 -12.14
C VAL A 196 -15.34 -1.35 -12.33
N LEU A 197 -14.52 -0.64 -11.57
CA LEU A 197 -14.35 0.80 -11.70
C LEU A 197 -12.94 1.14 -12.18
N TRP A 198 -12.83 2.27 -12.86
CA TRP A 198 -11.57 2.87 -13.26
C TRP A 198 -11.54 4.32 -12.79
N LEU A 199 -10.54 4.64 -11.98
CA LEU A 199 -10.29 5.98 -11.48
C LEU A 199 -9.14 6.61 -12.26
N ASP A 200 -9.42 7.67 -13.00
CA ASP A 200 -8.43 8.37 -13.81
C ASP A 200 -7.72 9.43 -12.97
N TRP A 201 -6.40 9.52 -13.13
CA TRP A 201 -5.57 10.39 -12.32
C TRP A 201 -4.43 11.03 -13.10
N THR A 202 -3.96 12.16 -12.59
CA THR A 202 -2.71 12.82 -12.98
C THR A 202 -1.84 13.07 -11.74
N SER A 203 -0.57 12.70 -11.81
CA SER A 203 0.41 12.92 -10.74
C SER A 203 1.79 13.20 -11.31
N ALA A 204 2.42 14.30 -10.91
CA ALA A 204 3.79 14.68 -11.32
C ALA A 204 4.08 14.54 -12.84
N GLY A 205 3.12 14.88 -13.70
CA GLY A 205 3.25 14.77 -15.17
C GLY A 205 2.96 13.38 -15.76
N ARG A 206 2.70 12.37 -14.92
CA ARG A 206 2.14 11.07 -15.32
C ARG A 206 0.62 11.15 -15.32
N GLN A 207 0.00 10.42 -16.23
CA GLN A 207 -1.44 10.15 -16.26
C GLN A 207 -1.67 8.64 -16.28
N GLY A 208 -2.77 8.19 -15.69
CA GLY A 208 -3.10 6.77 -15.66
C GLY A 208 -4.51 6.52 -15.15
N SER A 209 -4.86 5.23 -15.09
CA SER A 209 -6.13 4.76 -14.55
C SER A 209 -5.86 3.64 -13.56
N THR A 210 -6.40 3.77 -12.35
CA THR A 210 -6.34 2.72 -11.32
C THR A 210 -7.63 1.92 -11.37
N ARG A 211 -7.51 0.59 -11.56
CA ARG A 211 -8.67 -0.31 -11.53
C ARG A 211 -9.07 -0.56 -10.08
N ILE A 212 -10.35 -0.41 -9.79
CA ILE A 212 -10.94 -0.61 -8.47
C ILE A 212 -11.92 -1.78 -8.54
N ASP A 213 -11.72 -2.73 -7.64
CA ASP A 213 -12.54 -3.93 -7.49
C ASP A 213 -12.70 -4.31 -6.02
N LEU A 214 -13.44 -5.38 -5.75
CA LEU A 214 -13.63 -5.91 -4.40
C LEU A 214 -12.51 -6.89 -4.06
N ARG A 215 -11.36 -6.37 -3.62
CA ARG A 215 -10.21 -7.17 -3.12
C ARG A 215 -9.76 -8.25 -4.10
N GLY A 216 -9.64 -7.91 -5.38
CA GLY A 216 -9.25 -8.82 -6.47
C GLY A 216 -10.42 -9.50 -7.19
N HIS A 217 -11.65 -9.26 -6.76
CA HIS A 217 -12.86 -9.77 -7.41
C HIS A 217 -13.69 -8.63 -7.99
N ALA A 218 -14.24 -8.84 -9.20
CA ALA A 218 -15.20 -7.91 -9.76
C ALA A 218 -16.42 -7.75 -8.83
N PHE A 219 -16.96 -6.54 -8.77
CA PHE A 219 -18.22 -6.28 -8.08
C PHE A 219 -19.34 -7.12 -8.69
N ARG A 220 -20.31 -7.48 -7.85
CA ARG A 220 -21.54 -8.14 -8.25
C ARG A 220 -22.71 -7.31 -7.74
N THR A 221 -23.67 -7.05 -8.62
CA THR A 221 -24.90 -6.35 -8.24
C THR A 221 -26.08 -7.06 -8.86
N ALA A 222 -27.04 -7.44 -8.02
CA ALA A 222 -28.28 -8.04 -8.46
C ALA A 222 -29.39 -6.99 -8.49
N ALA A 223 -30.21 -7.01 -9.53
CA ALA A 223 -31.41 -6.19 -9.58
C ALA A 223 -32.34 -6.54 -8.42
N ARG A 224 -32.97 -5.51 -7.85
CA ARG A 224 -34.07 -5.72 -6.91
C ARG A 224 -35.29 -6.16 -7.73
N LEU A 225 -35.57 -7.45 -7.78
CA LEU A 225 -36.86 -7.92 -8.30
C LEU A 225 -37.96 -7.34 -7.40
N PRO A 226 -39.04 -6.76 -7.96
CA PRO A 226 -40.16 -6.34 -7.15
C PRO A 226 -40.74 -7.56 -6.44
N SER A 227 -40.72 -7.53 -5.10
CA SER A 227 -41.37 -8.54 -4.28
C SER A 227 -42.89 -8.39 -4.45
N GLY A 228 -43.47 -9.16 -5.37
CA GLY A 228 -44.93 -9.28 -5.53
C GLY A 228 -45.46 -8.97 -6.93
N ALA A 229 -45.43 -9.98 -7.80
CA ALA A 229 -46.47 -10.18 -8.80
C ALA A 229 -46.84 -11.67 -8.78
N ARG A 230 -47.66 -12.04 -7.79
CA ARG A 230 -48.52 -13.24 -7.86
C ARG A 230 -49.96 -12.76 -7.95
#